data_AF-A0A0F4XE41-F1
#
_entry.id   AF-A0A0F4XE41-F1
#
_cell.length_a   1.000
_cell.length_b   1.000
_cell.length_c   1.000
_cell.angle_alpha   90.00
_cell.angle_beta   90.00
_cell.angle_gamma   90.00
#
_symmetry.space_group_name_H-M   'P 1'
#
loop_
_entity.id
_entity.type
_entity.pdbx_description
1 polymer ?
#
loop_
_entity_poly.entity_id
_entity_poly.type
_entity_poly.pdbx_seq_one_letter_code
_entity_poly.pdbx_strand_id
1 'polypeptide(L)'
;PVSMVTGEELLTLDDGTLDGRLPFVFTRLYRTSAADLDVGLGRGWSHALAHRLELEGEQVTWVDQENRRTTFPLPSAQRPAIHNSLARAAIYLGTEADELIVAQPGENAAFLHFRDGHLSALSDRYDNRLTVQRNIHGDICRLDNGAGRALRLRYEQRHLIAVDYQSFHPAITLDEAWRTEQTLVSYRYDGRLRLIEATNAAGESERYDYDDQHVILQRQLAGGASFYWEWQGVGPASRCVRHWASFAQMDSRYTWGEDGSVTVRHLDGSQEVYVHDDRARLVRKVEPDGGEHLKAYDEQGRLIAEQDPLGALTEYRYDDVGRLVALLPPDETPTSYEYRNGFLHTR
;
A
#
# COMPACT_ATOMS: atom_id res chain seq x y z
N PRO A 1 0.90 7.65 -8.39
CA PRO A 1 2.20 8.28 -8.70
C PRO A 1 3.14 7.26 -9.34
N VAL A 2 4.01 7.73 -10.24
CA VAL A 2 5.05 6.90 -10.86
C VAL A 2 6.20 6.68 -9.86
N SER A 3 6.59 5.44 -9.64
CA SER A 3 7.75 5.08 -8.81
C SER A 3 9.05 5.47 -9.52
N MET A 4 9.91 6.28 -8.88
CA MET A 4 11.24 6.63 -9.42
C MET A 4 12.26 5.48 -9.35
N VAL A 5 11.89 4.34 -8.76
CA VAL A 5 12.70 3.13 -8.73
C VAL A 5 12.33 2.21 -9.88
N THR A 6 11.03 1.89 -10.00
CA THR A 6 10.54 0.82 -10.86
C THR A 6 9.86 1.33 -12.11
N GLY A 7 9.44 2.60 -12.14
CA GLY A 7 8.64 3.19 -13.20
C GLY A 7 7.17 2.76 -13.18
N GLU A 8 6.73 1.97 -12.21
CA GLU A 8 5.34 1.54 -12.11
C GLU A 8 4.42 2.68 -11.63
N GLU A 9 3.14 2.66 -12.02
CA GLU A 9 2.13 3.50 -11.38
C GLU A 9 1.61 2.81 -10.13
N LEU A 10 1.58 3.55 -9.02
CA LEU A 10 0.96 3.17 -7.76
C LEU A 10 -0.18 4.12 -7.48
N LEU A 11 -1.42 3.65 -7.52
CA LEU A 11 -2.61 4.49 -7.33
C LEU A 11 -3.46 3.91 -6.20
N THR A 12 -3.67 4.68 -5.14
CA THR A 12 -4.57 4.33 -4.02
C THR A 12 -5.74 5.30 -4.01
N LEU A 13 -6.96 4.78 -3.90
CA LEU A 13 -8.19 5.56 -3.88
C LEU A 13 -9.10 5.11 -2.75
N ASP A 14 -9.64 6.07 -2.01
CA ASP A 14 -10.58 5.83 -0.94
C ASP A 14 -11.99 5.69 -1.51
N ASP A 15 -12.62 4.54 -1.26
CA ASP A 15 -13.91 4.18 -1.84
C ASP A 15 -15.02 4.07 -0.78
N GLY A 16 -14.68 4.28 0.49
CA GLY A 16 -15.64 4.30 1.58
C GLY A 16 -15.00 4.17 2.96
N THR A 17 -15.72 4.55 4.00
CA THR A 17 -15.27 4.40 5.40
C THR A 17 -16.30 3.64 6.22
N LEU A 18 -15.83 2.70 7.02
CA LEU A 18 -16.54 2.14 8.16
C LEU A 18 -16.08 2.89 9.41
N ASP A 19 -17.01 3.58 10.06
CA ASP A 19 -16.75 4.27 11.30
C ASP A 19 -16.94 3.36 12.52
N GLY A 20 -16.37 3.77 13.66
CA GLY A 20 -16.37 2.99 14.88
C GLY A 20 -15.12 3.25 15.72
N ARG A 21 -14.89 2.40 16.73
CA ARG A 21 -13.70 2.49 17.59
C ARG A 21 -12.40 2.12 16.87
N LEU A 22 -12.51 1.22 15.89
CA LEU A 22 -11.49 0.93 14.90
C LEU A 22 -12.02 1.36 13.53
N PRO A 23 -11.85 2.63 13.13
CA PRO A 23 -12.24 3.09 11.80
C PRO A 23 -11.48 2.32 10.72
N PHE A 24 -12.14 2.08 9.59
CA PHE A 24 -11.55 1.39 8.45
C PHE A 24 -11.91 2.09 7.16
N VAL A 25 -10.91 2.45 6.37
CA VAL A 25 -11.10 3.00 5.02
C VAL A 25 -10.98 1.85 4.03
N PHE A 26 -12.04 1.58 3.29
CA PHE A 26 -11.98 0.67 2.16
C PHE A 26 -11.33 1.42 1.00
N THR A 27 -10.12 0.99 0.64
CA THR A 27 -9.41 1.54 -0.51
C THR A 27 -9.38 0.51 -1.64
N ARG A 28 -9.35 1.02 -2.86
CA ARG A 28 -8.89 0.28 -4.03
C ARG A 28 -7.50 0.75 -4.41
N LEU A 29 -6.72 -0.16 -4.96
CA LEU A 29 -5.32 0.06 -5.24
C LEU A 29 -4.95 -0.53 -6.60
N TYR A 30 -4.32 0.26 -7.45
CA TYR A 30 -3.74 -0.20 -8.70
C TYR A 30 -2.21 -0.21 -8.63
N ARG A 31 -1.60 -1.27 -9.16
CA ARG A 31 -0.16 -1.35 -9.42
C ARG A 31 0.13 -1.89 -10.81
N THR A 32 0.97 -1.20 -11.57
CA THR A 32 1.41 -1.71 -12.89
C THR A 32 2.10 -3.07 -12.77
N SER A 33 2.91 -3.28 -11.73
CA SER A 33 3.60 -4.56 -11.50
C SER A 33 2.68 -5.73 -11.11
N ALA A 34 1.38 -5.46 -10.91
CA ALA A 34 0.36 -6.47 -10.68
C ALA A 34 -0.61 -6.61 -11.86
N ALA A 35 -0.30 -6.06 -13.04
CA ALA A 35 -1.19 -6.06 -14.21
C ALA A 35 -1.61 -7.45 -14.71
N ASP A 36 -0.92 -8.53 -14.31
CA ASP A 36 -1.29 -9.92 -14.61
C ASP A 36 -2.07 -10.61 -13.48
N LEU A 37 -2.28 -9.95 -12.35
CA LEU A 37 -2.96 -10.48 -11.18
C LEU A 37 -4.36 -9.91 -11.05
N ASP A 38 -5.32 -10.81 -10.82
CA ASP A 38 -6.71 -10.47 -10.56
C ASP A 38 -7.13 -11.05 -9.21
N VAL A 39 -7.46 -10.15 -8.28
CA VAL A 39 -7.96 -10.51 -6.94
C VAL A 39 -9.46 -10.19 -6.78
N GLY A 40 -10.18 -10.06 -7.90
CA GLY A 40 -11.62 -9.81 -7.93
C GLY A 40 -12.00 -8.33 -8.06
N LEU A 41 -11.06 -7.44 -8.35
CA LEU A 41 -11.33 -6.04 -8.72
C LEU A 41 -10.84 -5.72 -10.15
N GLY A 42 -10.55 -6.75 -10.93
CA GLY A 42 -9.91 -6.64 -12.24
C GLY A 42 -8.39 -6.61 -12.15
N ARG A 43 -7.75 -6.95 -13.27
CA ARG A 43 -6.29 -7.09 -13.35
C ARG A 43 -5.55 -5.80 -13.02
N GLY A 44 -4.49 -5.91 -12.22
CA GLY A 44 -3.73 -4.77 -11.70
C GLY A 44 -4.36 -4.07 -10.49
N TRP A 45 -5.62 -4.38 -10.18
CA TRP A 45 -6.36 -3.80 -9.07
C TRP A 45 -6.48 -4.76 -7.89
N SER A 46 -6.43 -4.18 -6.69
CA SER A 46 -6.59 -4.82 -5.39
C SER A 46 -7.42 -3.91 -4.48
N HIS A 47 -7.69 -4.35 -3.25
CA HIS A 47 -8.42 -3.57 -2.26
C HIS A 47 -7.92 -3.81 -0.83
N ALA A 48 -8.33 -2.96 0.10
CA ALA A 48 -7.83 -2.90 1.48
C ALA A 48 -8.01 -4.17 2.33
N LEU A 49 -8.77 -5.14 1.85
CA LEU A 49 -9.03 -6.42 2.54
C LEU A 49 -8.36 -7.61 1.83
N ALA A 50 -7.62 -7.38 0.75
CA ALA A 50 -7.00 -8.41 -0.10
C ALA A 50 -5.71 -9.01 0.50
N HIS A 51 -5.65 -9.12 1.83
CA HIS A 51 -4.57 -9.78 2.53
C HIS A 51 -4.78 -11.30 2.58
N ARG A 52 -3.71 -12.06 2.45
CA ARG A 52 -3.70 -13.53 2.60
C ARG A 52 -2.37 -14.04 3.10
N LEU A 53 -2.37 -15.26 3.66
CA LEU A 53 -1.17 -16.03 3.91
C LEU A 53 -1.13 -17.22 2.97
N GLU A 54 0.04 -17.45 2.37
CA GLU A 54 0.36 -18.64 1.59
C GLU A 54 1.28 -19.50 2.46
N LEU A 55 0.80 -20.68 2.89
CA LEU A 55 1.53 -21.60 3.75
C LEU A 55 2.22 -22.67 2.90
N GLU A 56 3.54 -22.78 3.02
CA GLU A 56 4.38 -23.73 2.27
C GLU A 56 5.39 -24.39 3.21
N GLY A 57 5.07 -25.61 3.66
CA GLY A 57 5.92 -26.36 4.58
C GLY A 57 6.16 -25.62 5.90
N GLU A 58 7.43 -25.30 6.18
CA GLU A 58 7.87 -24.58 7.39
C GLU A 58 7.89 -23.05 7.20
N GLN A 59 7.30 -22.55 6.11
CA GLN A 59 7.26 -21.12 5.79
C GLN A 59 5.82 -20.63 5.59
N VAL A 60 5.64 -19.34 5.88
CA VAL A 60 4.41 -18.61 5.64
C VAL A 60 4.74 -17.29 4.95
N THR A 61 4.12 -17.07 3.81
CA THR A 61 4.27 -15.82 3.04
C THR A 61 3.01 -14.99 3.21
N TRP A 62 3.15 -13.85 3.86
CA TRP A 62 2.11 -12.84 3.90
C TRP A 62 2.11 -12.05 2.58
N VAL A 63 0.98 -12.07 1.89
CA VAL A 63 0.74 -11.21 0.73
C VAL A 63 -0.22 -10.11 1.13
N ASP A 64 0.24 -8.86 1.01
CA ASP A 64 -0.54 -7.70 1.42
C ASP A 64 -1.50 -7.19 0.33
N GLN A 65 -2.28 -6.16 0.66
CA GLN A 65 -3.20 -5.48 -0.26
C GLN A 65 -2.49 -4.87 -1.48
N GLU A 66 -1.18 -4.63 -1.42
CA GLU A 66 -0.35 -4.16 -2.53
C GLU A 66 0.32 -5.30 -3.30
N ASN A 67 -0.05 -6.54 -2.96
CA ASN A 67 0.54 -7.77 -3.44
C ASN A 67 2.06 -7.87 -3.16
N ARG A 68 2.56 -7.14 -2.15
CA ARG A 68 3.92 -7.33 -1.65
C ARG A 68 3.97 -8.61 -0.83
N ARG A 69 5.04 -9.36 -1.00
CA ARG A 69 5.23 -10.69 -0.40
C ARG A 69 6.27 -10.58 0.72
N THR A 70 5.87 -10.88 1.94
CA THR A 70 6.77 -10.95 3.11
C THR A 70 6.78 -12.36 3.65
N THR A 71 7.94 -13.01 3.60
CA THR A 71 8.09 -14.39 4.06
C THR A 71 8.59 -14.43 5.50
N PHE A 72 8.03 -15.35 6.26
CA PHE A 72 8.41 -15.69 7.62
C PHE A 72 8.57 -17.21 7.72
N PRO A 73 9.46 -17.71 8.59
CA PRO A 73 9.31 -19.06 9.11
C PRO A 73 7.93 -19.21 9.77
N LEU A 74 7.36 -20.42 9.77
CA LEU A 74 6.07 -20.68 10.39
C LEU A 74 6.20 -20.59 11.92
N PRO A 75 5.37 -19.78 12.60
CA PRO A 75 5.36 -19.74 14.07
C PRO A 75 5.02 -21.10 14.69
N SER A 76 5.64 -21.40 15.83
CA SER A 76 5.37 -22.63 16.58
C SER A 76 5.20 -22.33 18.07
N ALA A 77 4.69 -23.28 18.84
CA ALA A 77 4.58 -23.10 20.29
C ALA A 77 5.94 -22.80 20.97
N GLN A 78 7.05 -23.24 20.37
CA GLN A 78 8.41 -22.94 20.86
C GLN A 78 8.89 -21.55 20.43
N ARG A 79 8.44 -21.07 19.28
CA ARG A 79 8.77 -19.74 18.74
C ARG A 79 7.48 -19.06 18.25
N PRO A 80 6.67 -18.53 19.19
CA PRO A 80 5.35 -18.01 18.87
C PRO A 80 5.39 -16.63 18.19
N ALA A 81 6.55 -15.96 18.18
CA ALA A 81 6.74 -14.65 17.56
C ALA A 81 7.96 -14.66 16.64
N ILE A 82 7.78 -14.17 15.42
CA ILE A 82 8.83 -14.09 14.40
C ILE A 82 8.84 -12.68 13.82
N HIS A 83 10.01 -12.06 13.82
CA HIS A 83 10.21 -10.70 13.33
C HIS A 83 10.99 -10.73 12.01
N ASN A 84 10.53 -9.94 11.04
CA ASN A 84 11.25 -9.64 9.81
C ASN A 84 11.66 -8.17 9.84
N SER A 85 12.92 -7.91 10.20
CA SER A 85 13.44 -6.55 10.38
C SER A 85 13.44 -5.73 9.09
N LEU A 86 13.65 -6.38 7.93
CA LEU A 86 13.67 -5.70 6.63
C LEU A 86 12.26 -5.19 6.25
N ALA A 87 11.24 -6.03 6.44
CA ALA A 87 9.85 -5.66 6.23
C ALA A 87 9.24 -4.86 7.39
N ARG A 88 9.97 -4.73 8.52
CA ARG A 88 9.49 -4.16 9.79
C ARG A 88 8.15 -4.76 10.23
N ALA A 89 7.94 -6.03 9.91
CA ALA A 89 6.71 -6.77 10.15
C ALA A 89 6.99 -7.99 11.04
N ALA A 90 5.95 -8.51 11.67
CA ALA A 90 6.06 -9.68 12.52
C ALA A 90 4.83 -10.57 12.39
N ILE A 91 5.02 -11.87 12.64
CA ILE A 91 3.94 -12.85 12.67
C ILE A 91 3.94 -13.62 14.00
N TYR A 92 2.75 -13.89 14.51
CA TYR A 92 2.51 -14.48 15.81
C TYR A 92 1.48 -15.61 15.76
N LEU A 93 1.57 -16.57 16.68
CA LEU A 93 0.43 -17.45 17.00
C LEU A 93 -0.64 -16.66 17.76
N GLY A 94 -1.89 -16.80 17.33
CA GLY A 94 -3.05 -16.24 18.02
C GLY A 94 -3.45 -17.05 19.25
N THR A 95 -4.50 -16.58 19.94
CA THR A 95 -5.06 -17.28 21.12
C THR A 95 -5.93 -18.47 20.71
N GLU A 96 -6.43 -18.44 19.49
CA GLU A 96 -7.30 -19.46 18.91
C GLU A 96 -6.47 -20.50 18.15
N ALA A 97 -6.96 -21.74 18.10
CA ALA A 97 -6.31 -22.79 17.31
C ALA A 97 -6.21 -22.36 15.84
N ASP A 98 -5.02 -22.54 15.26
CA ASP A 98 -4.69 -22.22 13.87
C ASP A 98 -4.82 -20.74 13.48
N GLU A 99 -4.90 -19.83 14.46
CA GLU A 99 -4.87 -18.40 14.21
C GLU A 99 -3.42 -17.91 14.05
N LEU A 100 -3.18 -17.19 12.96
CA LEU A 100 -1.94 -16.44 12.73
C LEU A 100 -2.24 -14.95 12.72
N ILE A 101 -1.43 -14.17 13.43
CA ILE A 101 -1.57 -12.72 13.52
C ILE A 101 -0.37 -12.07 12.87
N VAL A 102 -0.58 -11.17 11.92
CA VAL A 102 0.48 -10.34 11.32
C VAL A 102 0.38 -8.93 11.88
N ALA A 103 1.49 -8.40 12.40
CA ALA A 103 1.66 -7.00 12.74
C ALA A 103 2.49 -6.30 11.66
N GLN A 104 1.97 -5.17 11.18
CA GLN A 104 2.63 -4.31 10.21
C GLN A 104 3.38 -3.17 10.91
N PRO A 105 4.34 -2.52 10.22
CA PRO A 105 4.97 -1.32 10.75
C PRO A 105 3.97 -0.16 10.88
N GLY A 106 3.99 0.52 12.02
CA GLY A 106 3.24 1.75 12.27
C GLY A 106 2.53 1.75 13.63
N GLU A 107 2.50 2.89 14.32
CA GLU A 107 1.91 2.98 15.67
C GLU A 107 0.40 2.70 15.72
N ASN A 108 -0.29 2.94 14.59
CA ASN A 108 -1.72 2.72 14.44
C ASN A 108 -2.05 1.61 13.42
N ALA A 109 -1.07 0.80 13.05
CA ALA A 109 -1.30 -0.30 12.12
C ALA A 109 -2.17 -1.38 12.79
N ALA A 110 -3.15 -1.89 12.05
CA ALA A 110 -4.00 -2.97 12.56
C ALA A 110 -3.21 -4.29 12.62
N PHE A 111 -3.50 -5.11 13.62
CA PHE A 111 -3.15 -6.51 13.64
C PHE A 111 -4.11 -7.26 12.70
N LEU A 112 -3.54 -7.99 11.75
CA LEU A 112 -4.29 -8.78 10.78
C LEU A 112 -4.39 -10.21 11.28
N HIS A 113 -5.60 -10.70 11.49
CA HIS A 113 -5.86 -12.06 11.97
C HIS A 113 -6.22 -12.95 10.79
N PHE A 114 -5.58 -14.12 10.71
CA PHE A 114 -5.77 -15.11 9.67
C PHE A 114 -6.14 -16.45 10.25
N ARG A 115 -7.00 -17.18 9.53
CA ARG A 115 -7.31 -18.61 9.75
C ARG A 115 -7.28 -19.32 8.41
N ASP A 116 -6.61 -20.47 8.33
CA ASP A 116 -6.38 -21.19 7.06
C ASP A 116 -5.85 -20.28 5.93
N GLY A 117 -4.97 -19.35 6.29
CA GLY A 117 -4.38 -18.38 5.36
C GLY A 117 -5.32 -17.28 4.85
N HIS A 118 -6.57 -17.24 5.32
CA HIS A 118 -7.55 -16.22 4.96
C HIS A 118 -7.72 -15.19 6.07
N LEU A 119 -7.76 -13.91 5.70
CA LEU A 119 -8.07 -12.82 6.64
C LEU A 119 -9.45 -13.07 7.28
N SER A 120 -9.49 -13.10 8.62
CA SER A 120 -10.67 -13.35 9.44
C SER A 120 -11.06 -12.17 10.32
N ALA A 121 -10.11 -11.31 10.70
CA ALA A 121 -10.38 -10.10 11.47
C ALA A 121 -9.23 -9.10 11.38
N LEU A 122 -9.51 -7.87 11.79
CA LEU A 122 -8.51 -6.84 12.08
C LEU A 122 -8.70 -6.39 13.53
N SER A 123 -7.63 -6.10 14.25
CA SER A 123 -7.71 -5.50 15.59
C SER A 123 -6.68 -4.41 15.80
N ASP A 124 -6.87 -3.58 16.82
CA ASP A 124 -5.88 -2.61 17.27
C ASP A 124 -5.25 -3.03 18.62
N ARG A 125 -4.31 -2.21 19.11
CA ARG A 125 -3.65 -2.42 20.41
C ARG A 125 -4.58 -2.33 21.64
N TYR A 126 -5.82 -1.90 21.45
CA TYR A 126 -6.85 -1.82 22.48
C TYR A 126 -7.88 -2.95 22.34
N ASP A 127 -7.64 -3.91 21.45
CA ASP A 127 -8.53 -5.03 21.15
C ASP A 127 -9.89 -4.60 20.57
N ASN A 128 -9.99 -3.38 20.01
CA ASN A 128 -11.11 -3.06 19.13
C ASN A 128 -10.97 -3.93 17.87
N ARG A 129 -12.06 -4.57 17.43
CA ARG A 129 -11.99 -5.60 16.40
C ARG A 129 -13.01 -5.37 15.29
N LEU A 130 -12.57 -5.57 14.04
CA LEU A 130 -13.41 -5.74 12.87
C LEU A 130 -13.40 -7.21 12.46
N THR A 131 -14.58 -7.79 12.24
CA THR A 131 -14.72 -9.20 11.89
C THR A 131 -15.07 -9.37 10.43
N VAL A 132 -14.36 -10.27 9.75
CA VAL A 132 -14.58 -10.60 8.35
C VAL A 132 -15.50 -11.80 8.24
N GLN A 133 -16.56 -11.67 7.45
CA GLN A 133 -17.46 -12.77 7.07
C GLN A 133 -17.28 -13.06 5.58
N ARG A 134 -17.34 -14.35 5.22
CA ARG A 134 -17.17 -14.84 3.85
C ARG A 134 -18.42 -15.52 3.35
N ASN A 135 -18.64 -15.45 2.03
CA ASN A 135 -19.67 -16.22 1.35
C ASN A 135 -19.22 -17.68 1.17
N ILE A 136 -20.11 -18.52 0.61
CA ILE A 136 -19.83 -19.95 0.34
C ILE A 136 -18.70 -20.18 -0.68
N HIS A 137 -18.34 -19.17 -1.47
CA HIS A 137 -17.26 -19.23 -2.45
C HIS A 137 -15.93 -18.74 -1.88
N GLY A 138 -15.90 -18.39 -0.58
CA GLY A 138 -14.72 -17.89 0.12
C GLY A 138 -14.46 -16.39 -0.05
N ASP A 139 -15.31 -15.63 -0.75
CA ASP A 139 -15.11 -14.19 -0.92
C ASP A 139 -15.59 -13.43 0.33
N ILE A 140 -14.89 -12.36 0.70
CA ILE A 140 -15.27 -11.52 1.82
C ILE A 140 -16.59 -10.82 1.49
N CYS A 141 -17.67 -11.14 2.20
CA CYS A 141 -18.98 -10.53 1.93
C CYS A 141 -19.36 -9.45 2.95
N ARG A 142 -18.74 -9.44 4.14
CA ARG A 142 -18.98 -8.41 5.16
C ARG A 142 -17.77 -8.15 6.04
N LEU A 143 -17.55 -6.88 6.41
CA LEU A 143 -16.65 -6.42 7.46
C LEU A 143 -17.49 -5.74 8.54
N ASP A 144 -17.63 -6.35 9.70
CA ASP A 144 -18.49 -5.92 10.80
C ASP A 144 -17.66 -5.29 11.94
N ASN A 145 -18.09 -4.13 12.46
CA ASN A 145 -17.41 -3.46 13.56
C ASN A 145 -17.87 -3.91 14.97
N GLY A 146 -18.79 -4.86 15.06
CA GLY A 146 -19.35 -5.37 16.33
C GLY A 146 -20.25 -4.38 17.07
N ALA A 147 -20.52 -3.21 16.47
CA ALA A 147 -21.36 -2.15 17.00
C ALA A 147 -22.55 -1.83 16.07
N GLY A 148 -23.02 -2.86 15.34
CA GLY A 148 -24.18 -2.77 14.46
C GLY A 148 -23.96 -1.97 13.18
N ARG A 149 -22.70 -1.85 12.73
CA ARG A 149 -22.36 -1.25 11.43
C ARG A 149 -21.37 -2.13 10.70
N ALA A 150 -21.51 -2.19 9.38
CA ALA A 150 -20.66 -3.03 8.55
C ALA A 150 -20.48 -2.48 7.15
N LEU A 151 -19.42 -2.90 6.49
CA LEU A 151 -19.32 -2.84 5.03
C LEU A 151 -19.78 -4.17 4.46
N ARG A 152 -20.65 -4.15 3.45
CA ARG A 152 -21.03 -5.32 2.65
C ARG A 152 -20.38 -5.22 1.28
N LEU A 153 -19.67 -6.27 0.90
CA LEU A 153 -19.05 -6.39 -0.42
C LEU A 153 -19.97 -7.26 -1.31
N ARG A 154 -20.38 -6.73 -2.47
CA ARG A 154 -21.27 -7.41 -3.41
C ARG A 154 -20.49 -7.87 -4.64
N TYR A 155 -20.75 -9.10 -5.08
CA TYR A 155 -20.01 -9.72 -6.18
C TYR A 155 -20.90 -10.18 -7.32
N GLU A 156 -20.34 -10.16 -8.53
CA GLU A 156 -20.83 -10.88 -9.71
C GLU A 156 -19.69 -11.74 -10.25
N GLN A 157 -19.90 -13.06 -10.40
CA GLN A 157 -18.87 -13.99 -10.92
C GLN A 157 -17.49 -13.81 -10.26
N ARG A 158 -17.48 -13.66 -8.91
CA ARG A 158 -16.30 -13.40 -8.06
C ARG A 158 -15.64 -12.02 -8.22
N HIS A 159 -16.19 -11.10 -9.00
CA HIS A 159 -15.74 -9.71 -9.11
C HIS A 159 -16.56 -8.79 -8.22
N LEU A 160 -15.90 -7.96 -7.43
CA LEU A 160 -16.52 -6.97 -6.55
C LEU A 160 -17.19 -5.90 -7.42
N ILE A 161 -18.51 -5.79 -7.33
CA ILE A 161 -19.29 -4.80 -8.09
C ILE A 161 -19.75 -3.61 -7.25
N ALA A 162 -19.68 -3.71 -5.92
CA ALA A 162 -20.00 -2.60 -5.03
C ALA A 162 -19.61 -2.86 -3.58
N VAL A 163 -19.43 -1.78 -2.83
CA VAL A 163 -19.34 -1.78 -1.37
C VAL A 163 -20.47 -0.95 -0.80
N ASP A 164 -21.27 -1.54 0.07
CA ASP A 164 -22.39 -0.90 0.74
C ASP A 164 -22.07 -0.66 2.23
N TYR A 165 -22.45 0.50 2.75
CA TYR A 165 -22.51 0.74 4.18
C TYR A 165 -23.83 0.18 4.72
N GLN A 166 -23.76 -0.67 5.74
CA GLN A 166 -24.92 -1.30 6.36
C GLN A 166 -25.02 -0.98 7.85
N SER A 167 -26.25 -0.96 8.36
CA SER A 167 -26.52 -0.90 9.78
C SER A 167 -27.47 -2.02 10.24
N PHE A 168 -27.27 -2.47 11.47
CA PHE A 168 -28.02 -3.54 12.08
C PHE A 168 -29.28 -3.02 12.77
N HIS A 169 -30.40 -3.60 12.40
CA HIS A 169 -31.73 -3.34 12.94
C HIS A 169 -32.36 -4.68 13.33
N PRO A 170 -32.76 -4.92 14.58
CA PRO A 170 -33.39 -6.18 14.96
C PRO A 170 -34.56 -6.55 14.03
N ALA A 171 -34.51 -7.76 13.47
CA ALA A 171 -35.51 -8.31 12.56
C ALA A 171 -35.71 -9.81 12.84
N ILE A 172 -36.67 -10.43 12.15
CA ILE A 172 -37.02 -11.84 12.34
C ILE A 172 -35.88 -12.75 11.85
N THR A 173 -35.23 -12.39 10.75
CA THR A 173 -34.06 -13.10 10.21
C THR A 173 -32.80 -12.23 10.25
N LEU A 174 -31.63 -12.86 10.25
CA LEU A 174 -30.35 -12.16 10.23
C LEU A 174 -30.17 -11.34 8.94
N ASP A 175 -30.67 -11.84 7.80
CA ASP A 175 -30.58 -11.15 6.53
C ASP A 175 -31.43 -9.87 6.49
N GLU A 176 -32.65 -9.91 7.05
CA GLU A 176 -33.50 -8.72 7.20
C GLU A 176 -32.96 -7.74 8.25
N ALA A 177 -32.10 -8.22 9.15
CA ALA A 177 -31.55 -7.39 10.22
C ALA A 177 -30.50 -6.41 9.70
N TRP A 178 -29.87 -6.68 8.55
CA TRP A 178 -28.89 -5.78 7.95
C TRP A 178 -29.52 -4.97 6.84
N ARG A 179 -29.57 -3.65 7.02
CA ARG A 179 -30.09 -2.71 6.02
C ARG A 179 -28.94 -1.97 5.38
N THR A 180 -28.95 -1.87 4.06
CA THR A 180 -28.03 -1.00 3.32
C THR A 180 -28.51 0.45 3.47
N GLU A 181 -27.67 1.30 4.05
CA GLU A 181 -27.94 2.73 4.18
C GLU A 181 -27.50 3.49 2.93
N GLN A 182 -26.34 3.10 2.37
CA GLN A 182 -25.76 3.75 1.20
C GLN A 182 -24.83 2.78 0.47
N THR A 183 -24.86 2.78 -0.86
CA THR A 183 -23.77 2.20 -1.65
C THR A 183 -22.64 3.23 -1.70
N LEU A 184 -21.49 2.90 -1.11
CA LEU A 184 -20.34 3.80 -1.00
C LEU A 184 -19.62 3.92 -2.35
N VAL A 185 -19.52 2.81 -3.06
CA VAL A 185 -18.93 2.73 -4.38
C VAL A 185 -19.57 1.59 -5.19
N SER A 186 -19.61 1.74 -6.50
CA SER A 186 -19.94 0.68 -7.45
C SER A 186 -18.90 0.62 -8.56
N TYR A 187 -18.70 -0.58 -9.12
CA TYR A 187 -17.67 -0.87 -10.11
C TYR A 187 -18.29 -1.49 -11.36
N ARG A 188 -17.73 -1.16 -12.52
CA ARG A 188 -18.09 -1.74 -13.81
C ARG A 188 -16.87 -2.28 -14.52
N TYR A 189 -17.09 -3.37 -15.23
CA TYR A 189 -16.07 -4.12 -15.94
C TYR A 189 -16.39 -4.21 -17.43
N ASP A 190 -15.35 -4.34 -18.25
CA ASP A 190 -15.52 -4.74 -19.65
C ASP A 190 -15.60 -6.28 -19.80
N GLY A 191 -15.75 -6.76 -21.04
CA GLY A 191 -15.81 -8.20 -21.33
C GLY A 191 -14.51 -8.98 -21.07
N ARG A 192 -13.40 -8.30 -20.76
CA ARG A 192 -12.13 -8.89 -20.33
C ARG A 192 -11.91 -8.75 -18.82
N LEU A 193 -12.96 -8.37 -18.08
CA LEU A 193 -12.96 -8.19 -16.63
C LEU A 193 -11.96 -7.11 -16.16
N ARG A 194 -11.67 -6.11 -16.99
CA ARG A 194 -10.90 -4.92 -16.59
C ARG A 194 -11.83 -3.91 -15.92
N LEU A 195 -11.43 -3.34 -14.79
CA LEU A 195 -12.19 -2.28 -14.11
C LEU A 195 -12.22 -1.02 -14.99
N ILE A 196 -13.34 -0.69 -15.61
CA ILE A 196 -13.43 0.45 -16.54
C ILE A 196 -14.09 1.67 -15.92
N GLU A 197 -14.82 1.50 -14.82
CA GLU A 197 -15.48 2.62 -14.14
C GLU A 197 -15.70 2.30 -12.67
N ALA A 198 -15.54 3.31 -11.83
CA ALA A 198 -16.01 3.30 -10.46
C ALA A 198 -16.80 4.56 -10.15
N THR A 199 -17.96 4.39 -9.53
CA THR A 199 -18.88 5.48 -9.18
C THR A 199 -19.04 5.55 -7.68
N ASN A 200 -18.73 6.70 -7.09
CA ASN A 200 -18.87 6.92 -5.65
C ASN A 200 -20.33 7.15 -5.23
N ALA A 201 -20.56 7.30 -3.93
CA ALA A 201 -21.88 7.49 -3.36
C ALA A 201 -22.60 8.78 -3.80
N ALA A 202 -21.87 9.76 -4.33
CA ALA A 202 -22.42 11.01 -4.88
C ALA A 202 -22.80 10.88 -6.37
N GLY A 203 -22.54 9.72 -6.99
CA GLY A 203 -22.77 9.51 -8.43
C GLY A 203 -21.63 10.03 -9.32
N GLU A 204 -20.50 10.39 -8.73
CA GLU A 204 -19.31 10.83 -9.47
C GLU A 204 -18.50 9.61 -9.93
N SER A 205 -18.21 9.54 -11.23
CA SER A 205 -17.50 8.40 -11.83
C SER A 205 -16.08 8.73 -12.23
N GLU A 206 -15.16 7.81 -11.94
CA GLU A 206 -13.87 7.73 -12.61
C GLU A 206 -13.87 6.62 -13.66
N ARG A 207 -13.13 6.80 -14.75
CA ARG A 207 -13.01 5.82 -15.85
C ARG A 207 -11.56 5.46 -16.14
N TYR A 208 -11.35 4.24 -16.60
CA TYR A 208 -10.01 3.70 -16.86
C TYR A 208 -9.95 3.00 -18.21
N ASP A 209 -8.90 3.27 -18.97
CA ASP A 209 -8.57 2.55 -20.20
C ASP A 209 -7.21 1.87 -20.06
N TYR A 210 -7.03 0.77 -20.80
CA TYR A 210 -5.88 -0.11 -20.67
C TYR A 210 -5.40 -0.59 -22.03
N ASP A 211 -4.14 -1.00 -22.08
CA ASP A 211 -3.60 -1.78 -23.19
C ASP A 211 -4.13 -3.24 -23.16
N ASP A 212 -3.64 -4.05 -24.10
CA ASP A 212 -4.00 -5.47 -24.21
C ASP A 212 -3.40 -6.35 -23.10
N GLN A 213 -2.44 -5.83 -22.34
CA GLN A 213 -1.80 -6.51 -21.20
C GLN A 213 -2.29 -5.96 -19.85
N HIS A 214 -3.43 -5.24 -19.86
CA HIS A 214 -4.09 -4.70 -18.67
C HIS A 214 -3.32 -3.58 -17.95
N VAL A 215 -2.34 -2.96 -18.60
CA VAL A 215 -1.63 -1.79 -18.08
C VAL A 215 -2.46 -0.54 -18.37
N ILE A 216 -2.69 0.28 -17.35
CA ILE A 216 -3.48 1.51 -17.44
C ILE A 216 -2.87 2.51 -18.44
N LEU A 217 -3.66 2.97 -19.39
CA LEU A 217 -3.30 4.00 -20.37
C LEU A 217 -3.93 5.35 -20.06
N GLN A 218 -5.13 5.33 -19.47
CA GLN A 218 -5.87 6.54 -19.13
C GLN A 218 -6.63 6.37 -17.82
N ARG A 219 -6.71 7.45 -17.05
CA ARG A 219 -7.61 7.65 -15.93
C ARG A 219 -8.34 8.96 -16.12
N GLN A 220 -9.66 8.92 -16.25
CA GLN A 220 -10.50 10.10 -16.28
C GLN A 220 -11.20 10.29 -14.94
N LEU A 221 -11.06 11.47 -14.35
CA LEU A 221 -11.75 11.86 -13.12
C LEU A 221 -13.18 12.32 -13.42
N ALA A 222 -14.04 12.35 -12.41
CA ALA A 222 -15.43 12.81 -12.52
C ALA A 222 -15.56 14.25 -13.07
N GLY A 223 -14.61 15.12 -12.74
CA GLY A 223 -14.54 16.49 -13.28
C GLY A 223 -14.11 16.59 -14.76
N GLY A 224 -13.89 15.46 -15.45
CA GLY A 224 -13.50 15.39 -16.87
C GLY A 224 -11.99 15.45 -17.12
N ALA A 225 -11.19 15.88 -16.14
CA ALA A 225 -9.73 15.83 -16.21
C ALA A 225 -9.25 14.40 -16.45
N SER A 226 -8.35 14.21 -17.41
CA SER A 226 -7.78 12.90 -17.73
C SER A 226 -6.27 12.91 -17.53
N PHE A 227 -5.74 11.81 -17.02
CA PHE A 227 -4.32 11.50 -16.92
C PHE A 227 -4.02 10.34 -17.85
N TYR A 228 -2.84 10.36 -18.45
CA TYR A 228 -2.42 9.42 -19.47
C TYR A 228 -1.00 8.94 -19.21
N TRP A 229 -0.74 7.68 -19.56
CA TRP A 229 0.56 7.07 -19.42
C TRP A 229 1.02 6.46 -20.75
N GLU A 230 2.31 6.59 -21.01
CA GLU A 230 3.03 5.86 -22.04
C GLU A 230 4.05 4.95 -21.37
N TRP A 231 4.13 3.72 -21.83
CA TRP A 231 4.91 2.66 -21.18
C TRP A 231 5.97 2.10 -22.11
N GLN A 232 7.13 1.79 -21.54
CA GLN A 232 8.13 0.91 -22.12
C GLN A 232 8.01 -0.46 -21.46
N GLY A 233 8.05 -1.54 -22.24
CA GLY A 233 7.86 -2.91 -21.73
C GLY A 233 6.44 -3.40 -21.95
N VAL A 234 6.09 -4.52 -21.31
CA VAL A 234 4.78 -5.17 -21.43
C VAL A 234 4.32 -5.70 -20.08
N GLY A 235 3.01 -5.59 -19.80
CA GLY A 235 2.39 -6.15 -18.60
C GLY A 235 3.08 -5.70 -17.30
N PRO A 236 3.33 -6.61 -16.34
CA PRO A 236 3.98 -6.29 -15.07
C PRO A 236 5.37 -5.66 -15.16
N ALA A 237 6.07 -5.84 -16.29
CA ALA A 237 7.41 -5.30 -16.50
C ALA A 237 7.39 -3.88 -17.11
N SER A 238 6.21 -3.29 -17.32
CA SER A 238 6.07 -1.96 -17.90
C SER A 238 6.61 -0.86 -16.98
N ARG A 239 7.42 0.04 -17.55
CA ARG A 239 7.93 1.27 -16.90
C ARG A 239 7.40 2.51 -17.61
N CYS A 240 6.91 3.48 -16.86
CA CYS A 240 6.38 4.72 -17.40
C CYS A 240 7.49 5.51 -18.10
N VAL A 241 7.28 5.93 -19.34
CA VAL A 241 8.19 6.81 -20.10
C VAL A 241 7.59 8.19 -20.35
N ARG A 242 6.26 8.34 -20.18
CA ARG A 242 5.58 9.63 -20.20
C ARG A 242 4.32 9.58 -19.34
N HIS A 243 4.08 10.64 -18.59
CA HIS A 243 2.86 10.85 -17.81
C HIS A 243 2.38 12.29 -18.03
N TRP A 244 1.17 12.47 -18.56
CA TRP A 244 0.61 13.78 -18.86
C TRP A 244 -0.87 13.88 -18.55
N ALA A 245 -1.39 15.09 -18.45
CA ALA A 245 -2.80 15.35 -18.24
C ALA A 245 -3.46 16.01 -19.45
N SER A 246 -4.80 16.00 -19.47
CA SER A 246 -5.61 16.71 -20.47
C SER A 246 -5.49 18.23 -20.39
N PHE A 247 -4.90 18.76 -19.31
CA PHE A 247 -4.61 20.17 -19.11
C PHE A 247 -3.11 20.44 -19.24
N ALA A 248 -2.77 21.62 -19.75
CA ALA A 248 -1.43 21.94 -20.22
C ALA A 248 -0.35 22.04 -19.14
N GLN A 249 -0.66 21.91 -17.86
CA GLN A 249 0.29 22.13 -16.76
C GLN A 249 1.07 20.88 -16.36
N MET A 250 0.79 19.72 -16.97
CA MET A 250 1.39 18.45 -16.59
C MET A 250 1.76 17.60 -17.79
N ASP A 251 3.06 17.49 -18.04
CA ASP A 251 3.69 16.52 -18.94
C ASP A 251 5.08 16.22 -18.36
N SER A 252 5.35 14.96 -18.06
CA SER A 252 6.65 14.50 -17.55
C SER A 252 7.10 13.31 -18.36
N ARG A 253 8.38 13.30 -18.73
CA ARG A 253 9.04 12.21 -19.48
C ARG A 253 10.13 11.59 -18.63
N TYR A 254 10.25 10.27 -18.72
CA TYR A 254 11.18 9.49 -17.91
C TYR A 254 12.18 8.76 -18.82
N THR A 255 13.46 8.90 -18.50
CA THR A 255 14.54 8.15 -19.14
C THR A 255 15.21 7.27 -18.08
N TRP A 256 15.07 5.96 -18.22
CA TRP A 256 15.61 4.97 -17.29
C TRP A 256 17.03 4.56 -17.69
N GLY A 257 17.98 4.69 -16.75
CA GLY A 257 19.34 4.18 -16.87
C GLY A 257 19.48 2.73 -16.41
N GLU A 258 20.57 2.07 -16.81
CA GLU A 258 20.91 0.71 -16.37
C GLU A 258 21.56 0.69 -14.98
N ASP A 259 22.03 1.84 -14.50
CA ASP A 259 22.72 2.06 -13.21
C ASP A 259 21.76 2.40 -12.06
N GLY A 260 20.46 2.12 -12.21
CA GLY A 260 19.44 2.49 -11.22
C GLY A 260 19.06 3.97 -11.23
N SER A 261 19.51 4.73 -12.25
CA SER A 261 19.13 6.12 -12.43
C SER A 261 17.84 6.30 -13.22
N VAL A 262 17.13 7.40 -12.95
CA VAL A 262 16.05 7.92 -13.80
C VAL A 262 16.16 9.42 -13.93
N THR A 263 16.08 9.91 -15.16
CA THR A 263 15.95 11.33 -15.46
C THR A 263 14.50 11.66 -15.73
N VAL A 264 13.94 12.59 -14.96
CA VAL A 264 12.60 13.15 -15.15
C VAL A 264 12.74 14.48 -15.86
N ARG A 265 12.06 14.67 -17.00
CA ARG A 265 12.00 15.94 -17.72
C ARG A 265 10.57 16.47 -17.67
N HIS A 266 10.40 17.68 -17.16
CA HIS A 266 9.11 18.35 -17.08
C HIS A 266 8.81 19.17 -18.34
N LEU A 267 7.58 19.66 -18.43
CA LEU A 267 7.06 20.42 -19.56
C LEU A 267 7.87 21.71 -19.83
N ASP A 268 8.29 22.41 -18.77
CA ASP A 268 9.08 23.64 -18.86
C ASP A 268 10.54 23.40 -19.28
N GLY A 269 10.91 22.13 -19.48
CA GLY A 269 12.26 21.72 -19.85
C GLY A 269 13.19 21.46 -18.67
N SER A 270 12.76 21.76 -17.44
CA SER A 270 13.51 21.40 -16.23
C SER A 270 13.69 19.89 -16.11
N GLN A 271 14.77 19.49 -15.43
CA GLN A 271 15.13 18.09 -15.29
C GLN A 271 15.54 17.77 -13.86
N GLU A 272 15.11 16.61 -13.39
CA GLU A 272 15.55 16.01 -12.13
C GLU A 272 16.20 14.67 -12.44
N VAL A 273 17.21 14.29 -11.66
CA VAL A 273 17.84 12.96 -11.77
C VAL A 273 17.80 12.27 -10.42
N TYR A 274 17.29 11.05 -10.39
CA TYR A 274 17.27 10.20 -9.20
C TYR A 274 18.19 9.01 -9.46
N VAL A 275 19.02 8.63 -8.49
CA VAL A 275 19.85 7.41 -8.56
C VAL A 275 19.60 6.56 -7.33
N HIS A 276 19.32 5.29 -7.57
CA HIS A 276 19.06 4.31 -6.53
C HIS A 276 20.17 3.26 -6.51
N ASP A 277 20.44 2.70 -5.34
CA ASP A 277 21.30 1.53 -5.22
C ASP A 277 20.57 0.22 -5.56
N ASP A 278 21.32 -0.90 -5.54
CA ASP A 278 20.79 -2.25 -5.80
C ASP A 278 19.69 -2.69 -4.82
N ARG A 279 19.50 -1.98 -3.71
CA ARG A 279 18.45 -2.21 -2.72
C ARG A 279 17.28 -1.23 -2.87
N ALA A 280 17.18 -0.55 -4.02
CA ALA A 280 16.14 0.43 -4.33
C ALA A 280 16.12 1.65 -3.38
N ARG A 281 17.24 1.98 -2.73
CA ARG A 281 17.34 3.16 -1.84
C ARG A 281 17.89 4.34 -2.64
N LEU A 282 17.25 5.52 -2.50
CA LEU A 282 17.72 6.74 -3.15
C LEU A 282 19.06 7.16 -2.55
N VAL A 283 20.12 7.17 -3.37
CA VAL A 283 21.49 7.56 -2.98
C VAL A 283 21.90 8.92 -3.53
N ARG A 284 21.24 9.40 -4.60
CA ARG A 284 21.53 10.70 -5.22
C ARG A 284 20.28 11.30 -5.85
N LYS A 285 20.04 12.59 -5.62
CA LYS A 285 19.01 13.38 -6.32
C LYS A 285 19.66 14.66 -6.85
N VAL A 286 19.43 14.97 -8.12
CA VAL A 286 19.78 16.26 -8.73
C VAL A 286 18.49 17.02 -9.00
N GLU A 287 18.40 18.22 -8.46
CA GLU A 287 17.28 19.16 -8.63
C GLU A 287 17.39 19.93 -9.98
N PRO A 288 16.31 20.60 -10.42
CA PRO A 288 16.29 21.39 -11.65
C PRO A 288 17.37 22.46 -11.79
N ASP A 289 17.81 23.03 -10.67
CA ASP A 289 18.85 24.06 -10.62
C ASP A 289 20.28 23.48 -10.60
N GLY A 290 20.40 22.14 -10.65
CA GLY A 290 21.66 21.41 -10.57
C GLY A 290 22.09 21.09 -9.13
N GLY A 291 21.31 21.49 -8.12
CA GLY A 291 21.59 21.17 -6.73
C GLY A 291 21.57 19.66 -6.50
N GLU A 292 22.60 19.14 -5.84
CA GLU A 292 22.78 17.71 -5.63
C GLU A 292 22.59 17.32 -4.15
N HIS A 293 21.71 16.37 -3.91
CA HIS A 293 21.53 15.72 -2.62
C HIS A 293 22.10 14.30 -2.66
N LEU A 294 22.91 13.94 -1.68
CA LEU A 294 23.49 12.60 -1.54
C LEU A 294 23.00 11.93 -0.25
N LYS A 295 22.84 10.61 -0.29
CA LYS A 295 22.46 9.80 0.87
C LYS A 295 23.31 8.55 0.95
N ALA A 296 23.80 8.26 2.16
CA ALA A 296 24.54 7.04 2.47
C ALA A 296 23.79 6.21 3.51
N TYR A 297 23.81 4.90 3.35
CA TYR A 297 23.12 3.96 4.22
C TYR A 297 24.07 2.87 4.71
N ASP A 298 23.83 2.36 5.91
CA ASP A 298 24.53 1.18 6.40
C ASP A 298 24.00 -0.13 5.81
N GLU A 299 24.61 -1.24 6.24
CA GLU A 299 24.24 -2.60 5.82
C GLU A 299 22.81 -2.99 6.25
N GLN A 300 22.28 -2.38 7.32
CA GLN A 300 20.94 -2.63 7.84
C GLN A 300 19.88 -1.76 7.18
N GLY A 301 20.25 -0.84 6.27
CA GLY A 301 19.29 0.02 5.58
C GLY A 301 19.07 1.38 6.23
N ARG A 302 19.79 1.72 7.30
CA ARG A 302 19.61 2.97 8.04
C ARG A 302 20.43 4.08 7.39
N LEU A 303 19.85 5.29 7.27
CA LEU A 303 20.52 6.47 6.72
C LEU A 303 21.63 6.91 7.68
N ILE A 304 22.88 6.89 7.25
CA ILE A 304 24.03 7.26 8.10
C ILE A 304 24.61 8.63 7.75
N ALA A 305 24.35 9.13 6.54
CA ALA A 305 24.72 10.48 6.15
C ALA A 305 23.80 11.01 5.05
N GLU A 306 23.54 12.31 5.08
CA GLU A 306 22.99 13.05 3.95
C GLU A 306 23.79 14.32 3.69
N GLN A 307 23.97 14.66 2.42
CA GLN A 307 24.66 15.88 2.00
C GLN A 307 23.70 16.72 1.16
N ASP A 308 23.67 18.02 1.43
CA ASP A 308 22.87 18.99 0.67
C ASP A 308 23.63 19.60 -0.53
N PRO A 309 22.96 20.38 -1.40
CA PRO A 309 23.58 21.02 -2.57
C PRO A 309 24.72 22.00 -2.25
N LEU A 310 24.79 22.51 -1.03
CA LEU A 310 25.85 23.40 -0.58
C LEU A 310 27.06 22.62 -0.03
N GLY A 311 26.96 21.29 -0.01
CA GLY A 311 27.97 20.38 0.50
C GLY A 311 27.88 20.14 2.00
N ALA A 312 26.84 20.65 2.66
CA ALA A 312 26.65 20.52 4.09
C ALA A 312 26.27 19.07 4.44
N LEU A 313 27.07 18.43 5.30
CA LEU A 313 26.96 17.02 5.65
C LEU A 313 26.28 16.85 7.02
N THR A 314 25.18 16.10 7.05
CA THR A 314 24.52 15.66 8.27
C THR A 314 24.77 14.17 8.48
N GLU A 315 25.38 13.77 9.61
CA GLU A 315 25.58 12.35 9.95
C GLU A 315 24.61 11.86 11.02
N TYR A 316 24.23 10.58 10.92
CA TYR A 316 23.36 9.88 11.85
C TYR A 316 24.09 8.67 12.43
N ARG A 317 24.02 8.52 13.76
CA ARG A 317 24.58 7.35 14.45
C ARG A 317 23.49 6.58 15.16
N TYR A 318 23.56 5.26 15.08
CA TYR A 318 22.60 4.36 15.71
C TYR A 318 23.30 3.43 16.70
N ASP A 319 22.60 2.99 17.72
CA ASP A 319 23.04 1.88 18.57
C ASP A 319 22.77 0.50 17.93
N ASP A 320 23.22 -0.55 18.61
CA ASP A 320 23.11 -1.94 18.17
C ASP A 320 21.65 -2.42 18.03
N VAL A 321 20.70 -1.73 18.68
CA VAL A 321 19.26 -2.03 18.61
C VAL A 321 18.51 -1.12 17.65
N GLY A 322 19.21 -0.27 16.90
CA GLY A 322 18.64 0.53 15.81
C GLY A 322 18.10 1.90 16.21
N ARG A 323 18.35 2.38 17.43
CA ARG A 323 17.89 3.70 17.89
C ARG A 323 18.91 4.78 17.55
N LEU A 324 18.44 5.95 17.13
CA LEU A 324 19.29 7.09 16.76
C LEU A 324 19.95 7.69 18.01
N VAL A 325 21.26 7.53 18.17
CA VAL A 325 22.02 8.01 19.34
C VAL A 325 22.73 9.35 19.10
N ALA A 326 22.94 9.75 17.85
CA ALA A 326 23.48 11.09 17.54
C ALA A 326 23.02 11.60 16.17
N LEU A 327 22.79 12.91 16.12
CA LEU A 327 22.62 13.72 14.91
C LEU A 327 23.74 14.76 14.88
N LEU A 328 24.56 14.72 13.84
CA LEU A 328 25.71 15.61 13.65
C LEU A 328 25.42 16.52 12.46
N PRO A 329 24.75 17.67 12.69
CA PRO A 329 24.53 18.67 11.66
C PRO A 329 25.85 19.36 11.26
N PRO A 330 25.94 19.93 10.04
CA PRO A 330 27.18 20.45 9.46
C PRO A 330 27.80 21.63 10.23
N ASP A 331 26.98 22.58 10.69
CA ASP A 331 27.43 23.83 11.34
C ASP A 331 26.78 24.05 12.72
N GLU A 332 26.20 23.00 13.31
CA GLU A 332 25.52 23.08 14.60
C GLU A 332 26.11 22.11 15.63
N THR A 333 25.80 22.35 16.90
CA THR A 333 26.24 21.48 18.00
C THR A 333 25.64 20.09 17.82
N PRO A 334 26.43 19.01 17.87
CA PRO A 334 25.91 17.65 17.78
C PRO A 334 24.82 17.40 18.80
N THR A 335 23.67 16.89 18.37
CA THR A 335 22.61 16.47 19.28
C THR A 335 22.82 15.00 19.59
N SER A 336 23.01 14.68 20.88
CA SER A 336 23.13 13.29 21.35
C SER A 336 21.86 12.88 22.09
N TYR A 337 21.42 11.66 21.81
CA TYR A 337 20.22 11.06 22.37
C TYR A 337 20.61 9.90 23.28
N GLU A 338 20.18 9.95 24.53
CA GLU A 338 20.33 8.86 25.50
C GLU A 338 18.95 8.23 25.72
N TYR A 339 18.83 6.92 25.53
CA TYR A 339 17.56 6.21 25.80
C TYR A 339 17.64 5.48 27.13
N ARG A 340 16.87 5.94 28.13
CA ARG A 340 16.72 5.25 29.43
C ARG A 340 15.33 4.63 29.50
N ASN A 341 15.26 3.32 29.73
CA ASN A 341 14.01 2.55 29.78
C ASN A 341 13.11 2.73 28.53
N GLY A 342 13.69 2.95 27.36
CA GLY A 342 12.96 3.16 26.10
C GLY A 342 12.50 4.60 25.84
N PHE A 343 12.72 5.54 26.77
CA PHE A 343 12.36 6.94 26.60
C PHE A 343 13.55 7.80 26.17
N LEU A 344 13.31 8.73 25.26
CA LEU A 344 14.29 9.67 24.72
C LEU A 344 14.68 10.72 25.77
N HIS A 345 15.97 10.80 26.11
CA HIS A 345 16.57 11.92 26.81
C HIS A 345 17.53 12.65 25.87
N THR A 346 17.26 13.94 25.62
CA THR A 346 18.21 14.84 24.97
C THR A 346 19.25 15.28 25.99
N ARG A 347 20.54 15.20 25.62
CA ARG A 347 21.63 15.70 26.48
C ARG A 347 21.88 17.18 26.27
#